data_AF-A0A3N2MS04-F1
#
_entry.id   AF-A0A3N2MS04-F1
#
_cell.length_a   1.000
_cell.length_b   1.000
_cell.length_c   1.000
_cell.angle_alpha   90.00
_cell.angle_beta   90.00
_cell.angle_gamma   90.00
#
_symmetry.space_group_name_H-M   'P 1'
#
loop_
_entity.id
_entity.type
_entity.pdbx_description
1 polymer ?
#
loop_
_entity_poly.entity_id
_entity_poly.type
_entity_poly.pdbx_seq_one_letter_code
_entity_poly.pdbx_strand_id
1 'polypeptide(L)'
;MKKVILSLILAVTAMAAAFAQAPANPVAWRSNVKMQSATKGTVTFTAIVSEGWHLYGMQMPKGGPKPTTFSFAGSQGVKFAGAPVPSVQPVKKHDKMFDADVTYWEGRVKFTVDFEITD
;
A
#
# COMPACT_ATOMS: atom_id res chain seq x y z
N MET A 1 -21.14 43.04 -17.42
CA MET A 1 -21.29 42.45 -16.06
C MET A 1 -21.50 40.93 -16.10
N LYS A 2 -22.51 40.39 -16.80
CA LYS A 2 -22.76 38.92 -16.85
C LYS A 2 -21.55 38.09 -17.31
N LYS A 3 -20.82 38.55 -18.33
CA LYS A 3 -19.60 37.87 -18.82
C LYS A 3 -18.45 37.89 -17.80
N VAL A 4 -18.28 39.00 -17.07
CA VAL A 4 -17.26 39.13 -16.01
C VAL A 4 -17.57 38.24 -14.82
N ILE A 5 -18.85 38.17 -14.43
CA ILE A 5 -19.33 37.26 -13.37
C ILE A 5 -19.11 35.80 -13.79
N LEU A 6 -19.41 35.44 -15.05
CA LEU A 6 -19.18 34.09 -15.56
C LEU A 6 -17.69 33.72 -15.56
N SER A 7 -16.81 34.64 -15.96
CA SER A 7 -15.36 34.44 -15.92
C SER A 7 -14.83 34.28 -14.50
N LEU A 8 -15.35 35.03 -13.53
CA LEU A 8 -15.01 34.91 -12.11
C LEU A 8 -15.46 33.56 -11.54
N ILE A 9 -16.69 33.11 -11.86
CA ILE A 9 -17.19 31.80 -11.43
C ILE A 9 -16.31 30.69 -12.00
N LEU A 10 -15.94 30.76 -13.28
CA LEU A 10 -15.08 29.77 -13.93
C LEU A 10 -13.67 29.73 -13.32
N ALA A 11 -13.11 30.88 -12.94
CA ALA A 11 -11.81 30.97 -12.29
C ALA A 11 -11.83 30.34 -10.88
N VAL A 12 -12.90 30.60 -10.11
CA VAL A 12 -13.08 30.03 -8.77
C VAL A 12 -13.28 28.51 -8.83
N THR A 13 -14.05 28.00 -9.79
CA THR A 13 -14.22 26.54 -9.96
C THR A 13 -12.95 25.85 -10.44
N ALA A 14 -12.16 26.48 -11.31
CA ALA A 14 -10.87 25.95 -11.73
C ALA A 14 -9.86 25.87 -10.57
N MET A 15 -9.82 26.88 -9.69
CA MET A 15 -8.99 26.83 -8.47
C MET A 15 -9.47 25.75 -7.50
N ALA A 16 -10.78 25.58 -7.31
CA ALA A 16 -11.31 24.51 -6.44
C ALA A 16 -10.96 23.10 -6.96
N ALA A 17 -11.00 22.89 -8.28
CA ALA A 17 -10.61 21.61 -8.89
C ALA A 17 -9.12 21.28 -8.71
N ALA A 18 -8.24 22.29 -8.63
CA ALA A 18 -6.82 22.08 -8.39
C ALA A 18 -6.51 21.51 -6.99
N PHE A 19 -7.37 21.73 -6.00
CA PHE A 19 -7.23 21.17 -4.64
C PHE A 19 -7.77 19.74 -4.51
N ALA A 20 -8.46 19.20 -5.52
CA ALA A 20 -9.03 17.86 -5.50
C ALA A 20 -8.09 16.76 -6.03
N GLN A 21 -6.80 17.04 -6.15
CA GLN A 21 -5.84 16.08 -6.68
C GLN A 21 -5.63 14.91 -5.70
N ALA A 22 -5.75 13.69 -6.23
CA ALA A 22 -5.40 12.47 -5.51
C ALA A 22 -3.99 12.56 -4.88
N PRO A 23 -3.76 11.99 -3.69
CA PRO A 23 -2.43 11.92 -3.11
C PRO A 23 -1.48 11.26 -4.12
N ALA A 24 -0.36 11.91 -4.45
CA ALA A 24 0.61 11.37 -5.39
C ALA A 24 1.13 9.99 -4.97
N ASN A 25 1.19 9.72 -3.67
CA ASN A 25 1.53 8.43 -3.07
C ASN A 25 0.51 8.08 -1.98
N PRO A 26 -0.56 7.35 -2.31
CA PRO A 26 -1.63 7.03 -1.37
C PRO A 26 -1.26 5.97 -0.31
N VAL A 27 -0.06 5.38 -0.42
CA VAL A 27 0.46 4.43 0.56
C VAL A 27 1.88 4.83 0.93
N ALA A 28 2.07 5.24 2.19
CA ALA A 28 3.38 5.49 2.76
C ALA A 28 3.92 4.21 3.41
N TRP A 29 5.21 3.92 3.19
CA TRP A 29 5.87 2.74 3.73
C TRP A 29 6.94 3.11 4.76
N ARG A 30 7.04 2.30 5.80
CA ARG A 30 8.13 2.33 6.79
C ARG A 30 8.67 0.93 7.00
N SER A 31 9.96 0.80 7.29
CA SER A 31 10.58 -0.47 7.66
C SER A 31 11.26 -0.35 9.02
N ASN A 32 11.16 -1.39 9.84
CA ASN A 32 11.89 -1.51 11.09
C ASN A 32 12.52 -2.89 11.21
N VAL A 33 13.76 -2.95 11.69
CA VAL A 33 14.49 -4.20 11.94
C VAL A 33 14.68 -4.37 13.44
N LYS A 34 14.38 -5.55 13.96
CA LYS A 34 14.62 -5.90 15.36
C LYS A 34 15.39 -7.21 15.43
N MET A 35 16.60 -7.17 16.00
CA MET A 35 17.35 -8.38 16.33
C MET A 35 16.71 -9.09 17.51
N GLN A 36 16.62 -10.41 17.42
CA GLN A 36 16.18 -11.33 18.47
C GLN A 36 17.36 -12.08 19.10
N SER A 37 18.45 -12.24 18.35
CA SER A 37 19.72 -12.78 18.81
C SER A 37 20.87 -12.16 18.00
N ALA A 38 22.10 -12.67 18.18
CA ALA A 38 23.24 -12.25 17.36
C ALA A 38 23.05 -12.50 15.86
N THR A 39 22.30 -13.55 15.49
CA THR A 39 22.13 -13.96 14.08
C THR A 39 20.69 -13.96 13.60
N LYS A 40 19.69 -13.77 14.48
CA LYS A 40 18.27 -13.82 14.10
C LYS A 40 17.60 -12.48 14.34
N GLY A 41 16.72 -12.09 13.42
CA GLY A 41 15.94 -10.87 13.54
C GLY A 41 14.62 -10.93 12.79
N THR A 42 13.84 -9.87 12.96
CA THR A 42 12.57 -9.66 12.26
C THR A 42 12.61 -8.32 11.54
N VAL A 43 12.20 -8.30 10.28
CA VAL A 43 11.87 -7.07 9.56
C VAL A 43 10.36 -6.86 9.59
N THR A 44 9.94 -5.65 9.93
CA THR A 44 8.55 -5.20 9.89
C THR A 44 8.39 -4.09 8.87
N PHE A 45 7.60 -4.32 7.82
CA PHE A 45 7.15 -3.31 6.88
C PHE A 45 5.78 -2.78 7.31
N THR A 46 5.62 -1.46 7.46
CA THR A 46 4.34 -0.83 7.80
C THR A 46 3.83 -0.04 6.60
N ALA A 47 2.69 -0.45 6.06
CA ALA A 47 1.94 0.34 5.09
C ALA A 47 0.95 1.24 5.82
N ILE A 48 0.92 2.51 5.43
CA ILE A 48 0.00 3.53 5.90
C ILE A 48 -0.79 4.02 4.68
N VAL A 49 -2.00 3.51 4.53
CA VAL A 49 -2.92 3.77 3.43
C VAL A 49 -3.77 4.99 3.77
N SER A 50 -3.76 5.97 2.87
CA SER A 50 -4.57 7.18 2.99
C SER A 50 -6.06 6.86 2.95
N GLU A 51 -6.88 7.70 3.58
CA GLU A 51 -8.33 7.54 3.56
C GLU A 51 -8.88 7.53 2.13
N GLY A 52 -9.83 6.63 1.86
CA GLY A 52 -10.40 6.40 0.53
C GLY A 52 -9.53 5.55 -0.42
N TRP A 53 -8.36 5.10 0.03
CA TRP A 53 -7.48 4.23 -0.75
C TRP A 53 -7.41 2.81 -0.19
N HIS A 54 -7.01 1.88 -1.07
CA HIS A 54 -6.85 0.47 -0.76
C HIS A 54 -5.43 0.01 -1.10
N LEU A 55 -4.81 -0.75 -0.22
CA LEU A 55 -3.65 -1.57 -0.55
C LEU A 55 -4.13 -2.97 -0.90
N TYR A 56 -4.04 -3.36 -2.17
CA TYR A 56 -4.46 -4.70 -2.60
C TYR A 56 -3.65 -5.81 -1.93
N GLY A 57 -4.32 -6.94 -1.71
CA GLY A 57 -3.75 -8.14 -1.09
C GLY A 57 -2.53 -8.70 -1.81
N MET A 58 -1.87 -9.66 -1.16
CA MET A 58 -0.69 -10.34 -1.71
C MET A 58 -1.06 -11.45 -2.71
N GLN A 59 -2.30 -11.94 -2.68
CA GLN A 59 -2.84 -12.92 -3.62
C GLN A 59 -4.09 -12.35 -4.27
N MET A 60 -4.03 -12.14 -5.58
CA MET A 60 -5.13 -11.61 -6.38
C MET A 60 -5.59 -12.65 -7.42
N PRO A 61 -6.88 -12.63 -7.80
CA PRO A 61 -7.36 -13.45 -8.90
C PRO A 61 -6.67 -13.07 -10.22
N LYS A 62 -6.60 -14.02 -11.16
CA LYS A 62 -6.07 -13.77 -12.50
C LYS A 62 -6.92 -12.72 -13.19
N GLY A 63 -6.28 -11.68 -13.73
CA GLY A 63 -6.98 -10.54 -14.35
C GLY A 63 -7.48 -9.49 -13.36
N GLY A 64 -7.29 -9.71 -12.05
CA GLY A 64 -7.56 -8.73 -11.01
C GLY A 64 -6.51 -7.61 -10.91
N PRO A 65 -6.61 -6.76 -9.87
CA PRO A 65 -5.67 -5.68 -9.66
C PRO A 65 -4.27 -6.20 -9.34
N LYS A 66 -3.27 -5.33 -9.48
CA LYS A 66 -1.87 -5.67 -9.20
C LYS A 66 -1.70 -6.01 -7.70
N PRO A 67 -1.20 -7.21 -7.36
CA PRO A 67 -1.01 -7.60 -5.96
C PRO A 67 0.17 -6.87 -5.32
N THR A 68 0.13 -6.74 -3.98
CA THR A 68 1.29 -6.31 -3.19
C THR A 68 2.35 -7.40 -3.17
N THR A 69 3.59 -7.07 -3.53
CA THR A 69 4.70 -8.02 -3.62
C THR A 69 5.90 -7.53 -2.81
N PHE A 70 6.53 -8.44 -2.07
CA PHE A 70 7.82 -8.20 -1.40
C PHE A 70 8.91 -8.98 -2.12
N SER A 71 10.00 -8.32 -2.51
CA SER A 71 11.15 -8.95 -3.13
C SER A 71 12.39 -8.77 -2.26
N PHE A 72 13.07 -9.87 -1.98
CA PHE A 72 14.32 -9.91 -1.21
C PHE A 72 15.52 -10.29 -2.08
N ALA A 73 15.38 -10.27 -3.40
CA ALA A 73 16.41 -10.75 -4.33
C ALA A 73 17.73 -9.96 -4.27
N GLY A 74 17.70 -8.72 -3.76
CA GLY A 74 18.89 -7.88 -3.57
C GLY A 74 19.56 -8.02 -2.20
N SER A 75 19.02 -8.83 -1.30
CA SER A 75 19.57 -8.99 0.04
C SER A 75 20.75 -9.96 0.04
N GLN A 76 21.85 -9.58 0.71
CA GLN A 76 23.05 -10.39 0.89
C GLN A 76 23.29 -10.63 2.39
N GLY A 77 23.94 -11.75 2.75
CA GLY A 77 24.24 -12.08 4.14
C GLY A 77 23.02 -12.45 5.00
N VAL A 78 21.84 -12.60 4.39
CA VAL A 78 20.61 -12.92 5.13
C VAL A 78 19.74 -13.93 4.40
N LYS A 79 19.08 -14.80 5.16
CA LYS A 79 18.05 -15.72 4.70
C LYS A 79 16.73 -15.40 5.37
N PHE A 80 15.70 -15.09 4.57
CA PHE A 80 14.35 -14.82 5.08
C PHE A 80 13.55 -16.12 5.28
N ALA A 81 12.79 -16.18 6.38
CA ALA A 81 11.96 -17.31 6.76
C ALA A 81 10.58 -17.28 6.05
N GLY A 82 10.59 -17.20 4.71
CA GLY A 82 9.38 -17.23 3.90
C GLY A 82 8.82 -15.85 3.53
N ALA A 83 7.51 -15.80 3.31
CA ALA A 83 6.80 -14.59 2.88
C ALA A 83 6.41 -13.70 4.08
N PRO A 84 6.35 -12.37 3.92
CA PRO A 84 5.88 -11.50 4.99
C PRO A 84 4.43 -11.80 5.40
N VAL A 85 4.20 -11.89 6.69
CA VAL A 85 2.90 -12.19 7.30
C VAL A 85 2.22 -10.87 7.69
N PRO A 86 0.99 -10.59 7.21
CA PRO A 86 0.26 -9.39 7.60
C PRO A 86 -0.25 -9.49 9.04
N SER A 87 -0.26 -8.35 9.75
CA SER A 87 -0.74 -8.26 11.13
C SER A 87 -2.25 -8.42 11.27
N VAL A 88 -2.98 -8.24 10.18
CA VAL A 88 -4.44 -8.38 10.08
C VAL A 88 -4.80 -8.99 8.73
N GLN A 89 -5.83 -9.83 8.68
CA GLN A 89 -6.34 -10.36 7.43
C GLN A 89 -6.88 -9.21 6.54
N PRO A 90 -6.73 -9.30 5.21
CA PRO A 90 -7.30 -8.29 4.33
C PRO A 90 -8.83 -8.43 4.30
N VAL A 91 -9.50 -7.31 4.02
CA VAL A 91 -10.92 -7.30 3.67
C VAL A 91 -11.09 -8.02 2.35
N LYS A 92 -12.08 -8.91 2.25
CA LYS A 92 -12.45 -9.58 1.00
C LYS A 92 -13.72 -8.93 0.45
N LYS A 93 -13.72 -8.56 -0.83
CA LYS A 93 -14.85 -7.94 -1.50
C LYS A 93 -14.95 -8.40 -2.94
N HIS A 94 -16.16 -8.63 -3.40
CA HIS A 94 -16.42 -8.87 -4.82
C HIS A 94 -16.34 -7.54 -5.58
N ASP A 95 -15.43 -7.45 -6.53
CA ASP A 95 -15.24 -6.26 -7.37
C ASP A 95 -15.87 -6.50 -8.74
N LYS A 96 -16.90 -5.72 -9.05
CA LYS A 96 -17.64 -5.82 -10.32
C LYS A 96 -16.80 -5.46 -11.53
N MET A 97 -15.75 -4.64 -11.37
CA MET A 97 -14.86 -4.28 -12.47
C MET A 97 -14.03 -5.47 -12.95
N PHE A 98 -13.66 -6.35 -12.02
CA PHE A 98 -12.87 -7.54 -12.29
C PHE A 98 -13.71 -8.82 -12.33
N ASP A 99 -15.02 -8.72 -12.02
CA ASP A 99 -15.94 -9.84 -11.81
C ASP A 99 -15.33 -10.94 -10.91
N ALA A 100 -14.63 -10.50 -9.86
CA ALA A 100 -13.81 -11.39 -9.05
C ALA A 100 -13.71 -10.92 -7.60
N ASP A 101 -13.44 -11.88 -6.72
CA ASP A 101 -13.14 -11.59 -5.32
C ASP A 101 -11.72 -11.01 -5.20
N VAL A 102 -11.64 -9.74 -4.81
CA VAL A 102 -10.38 -9.07 -4.49
C VAL A 102 -10.23 -8.96 -2.98
N THR A 103 -8.98 -8.77 -2.54
CA THR A 103 -8.68 -8.48 -1.14
C THR A 103 -7.88 -7.20 -1.00
N TYR A 104 -8.05 -6.47 0.11
CA TYR A 104 -7.31 -5.24 0.35
C TYR A 104 -7.23 -4.89 1.84
N TRP A 105 -6.31 -3.98 2.17
CA TRP A 105 -6.21 -3.33 3.48
C TRP A 105 -6.50 -1.84 3.35
N GLU A 106 -7.08 -1.29 4.41
CA GLU A 106 -7.30 0.14 4.65
C GLU A 106 -6.52 0.57 5.91
N GLY A 107 -6.26 1.86 6.05
CA GLY A 107 -5.59 2.41 7.23
C GLY A 107 -4.16 1.90 7.39
N ARG A 108 -3.88 1.06 8.40
CA ARG A 108 -2.52 0.61 8.71
C ARG A 108 -2.43 -0.90 8.81
N VAL A 109 -1.51 -1.49 8.04
CA VAL A 109 -1.16 -2.91 8.12
C VAL A 109 0.36 -3.07 8.25
N LYS A 110 0.79 -4.00 9.10
CA LYS A 110 2.19 -4.38 9.24
C LYS A 110 2.42 -5.74 8.58
N PHE A 111 3.55 -5.93 7.93
CA PHE A 111 3.99 -7.20 7.36
C PHE A 111 5.31 -7.58 8.01
N THR A 112 5.37 -8.76 8.63
CA THR A 112 6.54 -9.23 9.37
C THR A 112 7.15 -10.44 8.70
N VAL A 113 8.48 -10.44 8.57
CA VAL A 113 9.25 -11.58 8.09
C VAL A 113 10.48 -11.74 8.97
N ASP A 114 10.73 -12.96 9.44
CA ASP A 114 11.94 -13.27 10.17
C ASP A 114 13.08 -13.53 9.19
N PHE A 115 14.31 -13.28 9.64
CA PHE A 115 15.52 -13.56 8.89
C PHE A 115 16.62 -14.07 9.81
N GLU A 116 17.57 -14.77 9.20
CA GLU A 116 18.80 -15.24 9.82
C GLU A 116 20.00 -14.73 9.03
N ILE A 117 21.00 -14.20 9.72
CA ILE A 117 22.28 -13.76 9.15
C ILE A 117 23.07 -15.03 8.78
N THR A 118 23.64 -15.04 7.58
CA THR A 118 24.31 -16.21 7.00
C THR A 118 25.83 -16.08 6.89
N ASP A 119 26.38 -14.92 7.25
CA ASP A 119 27.80 -14.56 7.19
C ASP A 119 28.36 -14.03 8.52
#